data_AF-A0A395MJF0-F1
#
_entry.id   AF-A0A395MJF0-F1
#
_cell.length_a   1.000
_cell.length_b   1.000
_cell.length_c   1.000
_cell.angle_alpha   90.00
_cell.angle_beta   90.00
_cell.angle_gamma   90.00
#
_symmetry.space_group_name_H-M   'P 1'
#
loop_
_entity.id
_entity.type
_entity.pdbx_description
1 polymer ?
#
loop_
_entity_poly.entity_id
_entity_poly.type
_entity_poly.pdbx_seq_one_letter_code
_entity_poly.pdbx_strand_id
1 'polypeptide(L)'
;MVSFKSILLFTGLAMAAPTPEAEKSLTKRFNGGWCGVHIHLFLGENPKGSHEMNVFVYDGKQQMVWSQESIWGDGLLMAKSEGLPAELNINTFGSNALATFTYGDDQSWGSKEQPRCSVGAWDGPAWLSTTQTLEMDCGFSC
;
A
#
# COMPACT_ATOMS: atom_id res chain seq x y z
N MET A 1 13.62 -69.32 11.63
CA MET A 1 14.10 -68.28 12.56
C MET A 1 13.98 -66.93 11.88
N VAL A 2 13.39 -65.97 12.58
CA VAL A 2 12.89 -64.69 12.10
C VAL A 2 14.06 -63.71 11.89
N SER A 3 14.15 -63.11 10.70
CA SER A 3 15.05 -61.98 10.46
C SER A 3 14.23 -60.69 10.45
N PHE A 4 14.42 -59.87 11.47
CA PHE A 4 13.84 -58.54 11.59
C PHE A 4 14.41 -57.61 10.51
N LYS A 5 13.54 -56.98 9.70
CA LYS A 5 13.89 -55.78 8.94
C LYS A 5 13.20 -54.58 9.61
N SER A 6 13.99 -53.76 10.28
CA SER A 6 13.56 -52.48 10.84
C SER A 6 13.09 -51.56 9.72
N ILE A 7 11.82 -51.13 9.79
CA ILE A 7 11.28 -50.03 8.98
C ILE A 7 11.47 -48.76 9.81
N LEU A 8 12.44 -47.94 9.43
CA LEU A 8 12.55 -46.56 9.91
C LEU A 8 11.48 -45.73 9.19
N LEU A 9 10.36 -45.49 9.88
CA LEU A 9 9.38 -44.48 9.49
C LEU A 9 9.95 -43.10 9.86
N PHE A 10 10.49 -42.39 8.88
CA PHE A 10 10.69 -40.95 8.99
C PHE A 10 9.32 -40.27 8.89
N THR A 11 8.72 -39.96 10.04
CA THR A 11 7.66 -38.96 10.14
C THR A 11 8.25 -37.59 9.84
N GLY A 12 8.30 -37.23 8.57
CA GLY A 12 8.50 -35.86 8.13
C GLY A 12 7.26 -35.05 8.52
N LEU A 13 7.33 -34.32 9.63
CA LEU A 13 6.48 -33.17 9.85
C LEU A 13 6.82 -32.17 8.74
N ALA A 14 6.01 -32.16 7.69
CA ALA A 14 5.99 -31.05 6.76
C ALA A 14 5.55 -29.82 7.56
N MET A 15 6.52 -29.00 7.99
CA MET A 15 6.24 -27.63 8.36
C MET A 15 5.61 -26.99 7.13
N ALA A 16 4.31 -26.76 7.18
CA ALA A 16 3.65 -25.91 6.21
C ALA A 16 4.35 -24.56 6.27
N ALA A 17 5.07 -24.22 5.20
CA ALA A 17 5.59 -22.87 5.02
C ALA A 17 4.40 -21.90 5.16
N PRO A 18 4.58 -20.73 5.80
CA PRO A 18 3.55 -19.70 5.77
C PRO A 18 3.25 -19.41 4.31
N THR A 19 2.02 -19.72 3.89
CA THR A 19 1.49 -19.30 2.60
C THR A 19 1.67 -17.80 2.52
N PRO A 20 2.26 -17.25 1.44
CA PRO A 20 2.21 -15.83 1.21
C PRO A 20 0.73 -15.47 1.22
N GLU A 21 0.30 -14.68 2.21
CA GLU A 21 -0.98 -14.00 2.14
C GLU A 21 -0.99 -13.34 0.76
N ALA A 22 -1.96 -13.76 -0.06
CA ALA A 22 -2.13 -13.20 -1.38
C ALA A 22 -2.37 -11.71 -1.16
N GLU A 23 -1.30 -10.93 -1.29
CA GLU A 23 -1.33 -9.48 -1.40
C GLU A 23 -2.45 -9.23 -2.40
N LYS A 24 -3.55 -8.67 -1.90
CA LYS A 24 -4.75 -8.38 -2.68
C LYS A 24 -4.40 -7.18 -3.55
N SER A 25 -3.40 -7.35 -4.41
CA SER A 25 -2.82 -6.28 -5.19
C SER A 25 -3.95 -5.71 -6.03
N LEU A 26 -4.32 -4.47 -5.72
CA LEU A 26 -4.86 -3.62 -6.75
C LEU A 26 -3.91 -3.76 -7.94
N THR A 27 -4.43 -4.30 -9.04
CA THR A 27 -3.66 -4.43 -10.28
C THR A 27 -3.34 -3.01 -10.70
N LYS A 28 -2.13 -2.51 -10.41
CA LYS A 28 -1.69 -1.12 -10.63
C LYS A 28 -2.33 -0.54 -11.89
N ARG A 29 -3.22 0.45 -11.75
CA ARG A 29 -4.10 0.93 -12.84
C ARG A 29 -3.60 2.18 -13.54
N PHE A 30 -2.30 2.44 -13.57
CA PHE A 30 -1.76 3.63 -14.25
C PHE A 30 -1.55 3.36 -15.74
N ASN A 31 -1.97 4.30 -16.59
CA ASN A 31 -1.74 4.23 -18.03
C ASN A 31 -0.24 4.22 -18.34
N GLY A 32 0.17 3.46 -19.36
CA GLY A 32 1.56 3.48 -19.83
C GLY A 32 1.99 4.89 -20.26
N GLY A 33 3.15 5.35 -19.76
CA GLY A 33 3.65 6.71 -19.98
C GLY A 33 3.34 7.71 -18.86
N TRP A 34 2.70 7.27 -17.76
CA TRP A 34 2.46 8.07 -16.56
C TRP A 34 3.19 7.45 -15.36
N CYS A 35 3.68 8.29 -14.44
CA CYS A 35 4.09 7.83 -13.13
C CYS A 35 2.87 7.46 -12.29
N GLY A 36 3.07 6.55 -11.34
CA GLY A 36 2.03 6.07 -10.43
C GLY A 36 2.37 6.35 -8.97
N VAL A 37 1.37 6.69 -8.17
CA VAL A 37 1.46 6.69 -6.72
C VAL A 37 0.43 5.73 -6.15
N HIS A 38 0.92 4.83 -5.32
CA HIS A 38 0.14 3.85 -4.60
C HIS A 38 0.15 4.21 -3.11
N ILE A 39 -1.02 4.23 -2.49
CA ILE A 39 -1.20 4.61 -1.08
C ILE A 39 -1.94 3.48 -0.37
N HIS A 40 -1.38 3.02 0.74
CA HIS A 40 -2.09 2.22 1.73
C HIS A 40 -2.44 3.10 2.92
N LEU A 41 -3.73 3.15 3.24
CA LEU A 41 -4.23 3.81 4.44
C LEU A 41 -4.68 2.76 5.44
N PHE A 42 -4.37 2.99 6.71
CA PHE A 42 -4.84 2.19 7.82
C PHE A 42 -5.57 3.09 8.81
N LEU A 43 -6.70 2.61 9.30
CA LEU A 43 -7.45 3.19 10.40
C LEU A 43 -7.48 2.19 11.53
N GLY A 44 -6.68 2.42 12.57
CA GLY A 44 -6.56 1.54 13.72
C GLY A 44 -5.76 2.23 14.82
N GLU A 45 -6.20 2.09 16.06
CA GLU A 45 -5.55 2.74 17.20
C GLU A 45 -4.25 2.03 17.59
N ASN A 46 -3.17 2.81 17.67
CA ASN A 46 -1.92 2.39 18.29
C ASN A 46 -1.27 3.56 19.08
N PRO A 47 -0.14 3.34 19.78
CA PRO A 47 0.52 4.41 20.55
C PRO A 47 1.06 5.60 19.73
N LYS A 48 1.18 5.50 18.41
CA LYS A 48 1.64 6.55 17.49
C LYS A 48 0.48 7.33 16.86
N GLY A 49 -0.74 6.79 16.90
CA GLY A 49 -1.94 7.43 16.37
C GLY A 49 -3.00 6.42 15.94
N SER A 50 -4.10 6.95 15.43
CA SER A 50 -5.26 6.21 14.92
C SER A 50 -5.25 6.01 13.40
N HIS A 51 -4.32 6.68 12.70
CA HIS A 51 -4.19 6.66 11.25
C HIS A 51 -2.76 6.33 10.86
N GLU A 52 -2.60 5.50 9.83
CA GLU A 52 -1.31 5.27 9.15
C GLU A 52 -1.45 5.48 7.65
N MET A 53 -0.38 5.96 7.04
CA MET A 53 -0.23 6.06 5.60
C MET A 53 1.13 5.48 5.17
N ASN A 54 1.09 4.59 4.18
CA ASN A 54 2.25 4.18 3.40
C ASN A 54 2.08 4.66 1.96
N VAL A 55 3.16 5.13 1.37
CA VAL A 55 3.18 5.67 0.01
C VAL A 55 4.30 5.04 -0.79
N PHE A 56 3.99 4.64 -2.01
CA PHE A 56 4.94 4.08 -2.98
C PHE A 56 4.76 4.79 -4.33
N VAL A 57 5.83 5.32 -4.88
CA VAL A 57 5.84 6.02 -6.16
C VAL A 57 6.62 5.20 -7.18
N TYR A 58 6.02 5.05 -8.36
CA TYR A 58 6.54 4.29 -9.48
C TYR A 58 6.72 5.19 -10.69
N ASP A 59 7.79 4.96 -11.44
CA ASP A 59 8.00 5.63 -12.73
C ASP A 59 7.10 5.07 -13.84
N GLY A 60 7.16 5.67 -15.03
CA GLY A 60 6.42 5.20 -16.21
C GLY A 60 6.80 3.80 -16.71
N LYS A 61 7.86 3.20 -16.16
CA LYS A 61 8.29 1.81 -16.40
C LYS A 61 7.88 0.87 -15.25
N GLN A 62 7.06 1.35 -14.33
CA GLN A 62 6.60 0.64 -13.12
C GLN A 62 7.72 0.26 -12.15
N GLN A 63 8.87 0.94 -12.21
CA GLN A 63 9.94 0.78 -11.22
C GLN A 63 9.67 1.71 -10.04
N MET A 64 9.80 1.20 -8.81
CA MET A 64 9.65 2.03 -7.62
C MET A 64 10.81 3.03 -7.56
N VAL A 65 10.49 4.31 -7.49
CA VAL A 65 11.48 5.41 -7.47
C VAL A 65 11.50 6.17 -6.15
N TRP A 66 10.43 6.07 -5.35
CA TRP A 66 10.37 6.65 -4.02
C TRP A 66 9.33 5.93 -3.16
N SER A 67 9.55 5.84 -1.85
CA SER A 67 8.54 5.38 -0.91
C SER A 67 8.70 6.05 0.45
N GLN A 68 7.62 6.08 1.22
CA GLN A 68 7.62 6.46 2.62
C GLN A 68 6.56 5.66 3.35
N GLU A 69 6.98 4.95 4.39
CA GLU A 69 6.14 4.00 5.12
C GLU A 69 6.03 4.40 6.59
N SER A 70 4.96 3.93 7.24
CA SER A 70 4.63 4.15 8.64
C SER A 70 4.57 5.62 9.05
N ILE A 71 3.88 6.42 8.25
CA ILE A 71 3.50 7.78 8.61
C ILE A 71 2.27 7.68 9.52
N TRP A 72 2.44 7.93 10.82
CA TRP A 72 1.38 7.80 11.82
C TRP A 72 0.89 9.15 12.35
N GLY A 73 -0.38 9.21 12.76
CA GLY A 73 -0.94 10.35 13.47
C GLY A 73 -2.44 10.21 13.77
N ASP A 74 -3.03 11.27 14.31
CA ASP A 74 -4.46 11.33 14.70
C ASP A 74 -5.29 12.26 13.83
N GLY A 75 -4.80 12.60 12.64
CA GLY A 75 -5.44 13.58 11.76
C GLY A 75 -4.79 13.64 10.39
N LEU A 76 -4.62 14.85 9.87
CA LEU A 76 -3.98 15.07 8.56
C LEU A 76 -2.59 14.45 8.53
N LEU A 77 -2.38 13.49 7.63
CA LEU A 77 -1.06 12.91 7.37
C LEU A 77 -0.50 13.51 6.09
N MET A 78 0.81 13.73 6.05
CA MET A 78 1.51 14.31 4.92
C MET A 78 2.74 13.46 4.56
N ALA A 79 2.88 13.19 3.27
CA ALA A 79 4.07 12.61 2.66
C ALA A 79 4.64 13.60 1.64
N LYS A 80 5.96 13.69 1.58
CA LYS A 80 6.68 14.64 0.74
C LYS A 80 7.86 13.94 0.10
N SER A 81 7.84 13.81 -1.23
CA SER A 81 8.90 13.10 -1.93
C SER A 81 10.20 13.89 -1.99
N GLU A 82 11.31 13.17 -1.93
CA GLU A 82 12.65 13.72 -2.17
C GLU A 82 13.32 12.95 -3.32
N GLY A 83 14.13 13.65 -4.13
CA GLY A 83 14.90 13.03 -5.22
C GLY A 83 14.12 12.71 -6.51
N LEU A 84 12.82 12.99 -6.55
CA LEU A 84 12.04 13.02 -7.80
C LEU A 84 12.36 14.30 -8.61
N PRO A 85 12.12 14.31 -9.95
CA PRO A 85 12.34 15.50 -10.78
C PRO A 85 11.57 16.74 -10.33
N ALA A 86 10.40 16.55 -9.73
CA ALA A 86 9.67 17.58 -9.00
C ALA A 86 9.14 17.00 -7.68
N GLU A 87 8.79 17.87 -6.75
CA GLU A 87 8.29 17.46 -5.45
C GLU A 87 6.84 16.99 -5.53
N LEU A 88 6.58 15.74 -5.12
CA LEU A 88 5.26 15.18 -4.90
C LEU A 88 4.86 15.38 -3.44
N ASN A 89 3.81 16.16 -3.18
CA ASN A 89 3.19 16.28 -1.87
C ASN A 89 1.87 15.52 -1.85
N ILE A 90 1.64 14.77 -0.77
CA ILE A 90 0.47 13.90 -0.60
C ILE A 90 -0.09 14.17 0.78
N ASN A 91 -1.39 14.47 0.86
CA ASN A 91 -2.08 14.73 2.11
C ASN A 91 -3.33 13.85 2.22
N THR A 92 -3.61 13.30 3.40
CA THR A 92 -4.78 12.44 3.64
C THR A 92 -5.52 12.84 4.92
N PHE A 93 -6.80 12.43 5.05
CA PHE A 93 -7.65 12.66 6.24
C PHE A 93 -8.02 14.13 6.57
N GLY A 94 -7.65 15.12 5.74
CA GLY A 94 -7.92 16.55 5.98
C GLY A 94 -8.94 17.23 5.07
N SER A 95 -9.64 16.51 4.17
CA SER A 95 -10.47 17.16 3.13
C SER A 95 -11.65 16.31 2.65
N ASN A 96 -12.43 16.86 1.70
CA ASN A 96 -13.50 16.14 0.99
C ASN A 96 -13.00 14.95 0.15
N ALA A 97 -11.71 14.88 -0.18
CA ALA A 97 -11.07 13.73 -0.84
C ALA A 97 -10.27 12.91 0.19
N LEU A 98 -10.14 11.59 -0.04
CA LEU A 98 -9.36 10.71 0.84
C LEU A 98 -7.87 11.08 0.80
N ALA A 99 -7.38 11.46 -0.38
CA ALA A 99 -6.05 12.03 -0.57
C ALA A 99 -6.09 13.23 -1.52
N THR A 100 -5.22 14.20 -1.31
CA THR A 100 -4.90 15.28 -2.24
C THR A 100 -3.42 15.26 -2.58
N PHE A 101 -3.10 15.71 -3.79
CA PHE A 101 -1.77 15.57 -4.37
C PHE A 101 -1.35 16.86 -5.05
N THR A 102 -0.08 17.22 -4.95
CA THR A 102 0.57 18.17 -5.86
C THR A 102 1.88 17.61 -6.37
N TYR A 103 2.22 17.86 -7.63
CA TYR A 103 3.50 17.47 -8.23
C TYR A 103 4.08 18.65 -9.02
N GLY A 104 5.15 19.24 -8.48
CA GLY A 104 5.64 20.53 -8.97
C GLY A 104 4.57 21.63 -8.88
N ASP A 105 4.70 22.66 -9.72
CA ASP A 105 3.81 23.82 -9.70
C ASP A 105 2.54 23.65 -10.56
N ASP A 106 2.54 22.68 -11.49
CA ASP A 106 1.55 22.59 -12.57
C ASP A 106 0.50 21.49 -12.39
N GLN A 107 0.68 20.58 -11.42
CA GLN A 107 -0.21 19.45 -11.21
C GLN A 107 -0.76 19.41 -9.79
N SER A 108 -2.08 19.48 -9.67
CA SER A 108 -2.82 19.28 -8.42
C SER A 108 -4.09 18.48 -8.70
N TRP A 109 -4.36 17.48 -7.87
CA TRP A 109 -5.54 16.61 -8.03
C TRP A 109 -5.98 15.99 -6.70
N GLY A 110 -7.19 15.44 -6.68
CA GLY A 110 -7.74 14.70 -5.55
C GLY A 110 -7.98 13.23 -5.90
N SER A 111 -8.05 12.36 -4.88
CA SER A 111 -8.27 10.92 -5.07
C SER A 111 -9.60 10.55 -5.73
N LYS A 112 -10.54 11.50 -5.85
CA LYS A 112 -11.83 11.34 -6.53
C LYS A 112 -11.77 11.67 -8.02
N GLU A 113 -10.65 12.20 -8.51
CA GLU A 113 -10.51 12.60 -9.92
C GLU A 113 -10.38 11.38 -10.84
N GLN A 114 -11.25 11.31 -11.83
CA GLN A 114 -11.29 10.25 -12.85
C GLN A 114 -10.83 10.83 -14.20
N PRO A 115 -10.05 10.09 -15.00
CA PRO A 115 -9.61 8.71 -14.81
C PRO A 115 -8.29 8.59 -14.02
N ARG A 116 -7.89 9.64 -13.31
CA ARG A 116 -6.56 9.76 -12.70
C ARG A 116 -6.34 8.80 -11.53
N CYS A 117 -7.38 8.49 -10.77
CA CYS A 117 -7.30 7.67 -9.57
C CYS A 117 -8.27 6.49 -9.58
N SER A 118 -7.82 5.35 -9.05
CA SER A 118 -8.63 4.19 -8.69
C SER A 118 -8.54 4.01 -7.17
N VAL A 119 -9.66 4.20 -6.48
CA VAL A 119 -9.74 4.06 -5.02
C VAL A 119 -10.47 2.76 -4.70
N GLY A 120 -9.88 1.92 -3.86
CA GLY A 120 -10.51 0.72 -3.33
C GLY A 120 -11.67 1.03 -2.36
N ALA A 121 -12.33 -0.02 -1.89
CA ALA A 121 -13.22 0.07 -0.74
C ALA A 121 -12.39 -0.05 0.55
N TRP A 122 -12.91 0.45 1.66
CA TRP A 122 -12.39 0.09 2.97
C TRP A 122 -12.61 -1.40 3.18
N ASP A 123 -11.51 -2.15 3.29
CA ASP A 123 -11.53 -3.53 3.73
C ASP A 123 -11.55 -3.54 5.26
N GLY A 124 -12.59 -4.18 5.79
CA GLY A 124 -12.97 -4.12 7.19
C GLY A 124 -11.98 -4.83 8.12
N PRO A 125 -12.21 -4.74 9.43
CA PRO A 125 -11.39 -5.44 10.39
C PRO A 125 -11.52 -6.95 10.17
N ALA A 126 -10.39 -7.64 10.03
CA ALA A 126 -10.35 -9.09 10.17
C ALA A 126 -10.90 -9.48 11.56
N TRP A 127 -11.37 -10.72 11.74
CA TRP A 127 -11.98 -11.21 12.99
C TRP A 127 -11.13 -10.99 14.27
N LEU A 128 -9.85 -10.65 14.11
CA LEU A 128 -8.86 -10.41 15.17
C LEU A 128 -8.29 -8.98 15.19
N SER A 129 -8.78 -8.07 14.34
CA SER A 129 -8.27 -6.71 14.21
C SER A 129 -9.43 -5.73 14.32
N THR A 130 -9.17 -4.50 14.76
CA THR A 130 -10.09 -3.36 14.59
C THR A 130 -9.64 -2.45 13.44
N THR A 131 -8.49 -2.76 12.84
CA THR A 131 -7.89 -1.97 11.78
C THR A 131 -8.66 -2.16 10.48
N GLN A 132 -9.06 -1.04 9.88
CA GLN A 132 -9.56 -1.00 8.51
C GLN A 132 -8.45 -0.54 7.58
N THR A 133 -8.41 -1.09 6.36
CA THR A 133 -7.42 -0.70 5.36
C THR A 133 -8.09 -0.23 4.08
N LEU A 134 -7.43 0.66 3.36
CA LEU A 134 -7.87 1.11 2.05
C LEU A 134 -6.66 1.35 1.17
N GLU A 135 -6.72 0.85 -0.05
CA GLU A 135 -5.69 1.07 -1.06
C GLU A 135 -6.17 2.06 -2.12
N MET A 136 -5.25 2.89 -2.61
CA MET A 136 -5.50 3.83 -3.70
C MET A 136 -4.35 3.83 -4.68
N ASP A 137 -4.70 3.95 -5.94
CA ASP A 137 -3.78 4.13 -7.05
C ASP A 137 -4.10 5.45 -7.75
N CYS A 138 -3.19 6.43 -7.79
CA CYS A 138 -3.32 7.63 -8.63
C CYS A 138 -2.14 7.83 -9.62
N GLY A 139 -2.44 8.28 -10.84
CA GLY A 139 -1.43 8.61 -11.86
C GLY A 139 -1.03 10.08 -11.85
N PHE A 140 0.18 10.41 -12.32
CA PHE A 140 0.61 11.77 -12.62
C PHE A 140 1.60 11.81 -13.80
N SER A 141 1.72 12.98 -14.43
CA SER A 141 2.65 13.15 -15.55
C SER A 141 4.07 13.32 -15.01
N CYS A 142 4.95 12.44 -15.46
CA CYS A 142 6.39 12.50 -15.39
C CYS A 142 6.93 12.13 -16.79
#